data_AF-A0A0L7M288-F1
#
_entry.id   AF-A0A0L7M288-F1
#
_cell.length_a   1.000
_cell.length_b   1.000
_cell.length_c   1.000
_cell.angle_alpha   90.00
_cell.angle_beta   90.00
_cell.angle_gamma   90.00
#
_symmetry.space_group_name_H-M   'P 1'
#
loop_
_entity.id
_entity.type
_entity.pdbx_description
1 polymer ?
#
loop_
_entity_poly.entity_id
_entity_poly.type
_entity_poly.pdbx_seq_one_letter_code
_entity_poly.pdbx_strand_id
1 'polypeptide(L)'
;MAVLEAKYRDNMTIEEGKNLVCEAICAGIFNDLGSGGNVDICVITKDSYQHIRPYKEPNMRLYHLPHPTIYPKGTTPILSEKIEYIKKFISVEDA
;
A
#
# COMPACT_ATOMS: atom_id res chain seq x y z
N MET A 1 5.07 -6.36 19.82
CA MET A 1 6.16 -6.86 20.67
C MET A 1 6.01 -8.32 21.07
N ALA A 2 4.86 -8.77 21.60
CA ALA A 2 4.68 -10.15 22.09
C ALA A 2 5.23 -11.26 21.17
N VAL A 3 4.97 -11.19 19.85
CA VAL A 3 5.46 -12.18 18.87
C VAL A 3 7.00 -12.18 18.75
N LEU A 4 7.62 -10.99 18.75
CA LEU A 4 9.07 -10.85 18.63
C LEU A 4 9.76 -11.42 19.87
N GLU A 5 9.30 -11.03 21.06
CA GLU A 5 9.82 -11.53 22.34
C GLU A 5 9.72 -13.06 22.46
N ALA A 6 8.63 -13.65 21.94
CA ALA A 6 8.40 -15.09 22.06
C ALA A 6 9.20 -15.94 21.07
N LYS A 7 9.59 -15.39 19.91
CA LYS A 7 10.06 -16.19 18.77
C LYS A 7 11.42 -15.77 18.19
N TYR A 8 11.96 -14.63 18.60
CA TYR A 8 13.27 -14.18 18.16
C TYR A 8 14.38 -15.14 18.62
N ARG A 9 15.40 -15.29 17.79
CA ARG A 9 16.62 -16.07 18.07
C ARG A 9 17.80 -15.36 17.41
N ASP A 10 18.97 -15.47 18.02
CA ASP A 10 20.19 -14.99 17.36
C ASP A 10 20.48 -15.79 16.08
N ASN A 11 21.12 -15.14 15.12
CA ASN A 11 21.60 -15.76 13.87
C ASN A 11 20.50 -16.41 13.00
N MET A 12 19.28 -15.88 13.02
CA MET A 12 18.22 -16.30 12.10
C MET A 12 18.61 -16.07 10.63
N THR A 13 18.19 -16.97 9.77
CA THR A 13 18.29 -16.77 8.32
C THR A 13 17.37 -15.63 7.86
N ILE A 14 17.64 -15.07 6.67
CA ILE A 14 16.78 -14.04 6.07
C ILE A 14 15.33 -14.51 5.98
N GLU A 15 15.10 -15.78 5.63
CA GLU A 15 13.75 -16.32 5.47
C GLU A 15 13.03 -16.51 6.80
N GLU A 16 13.72 -16.97 7.84
CA GLU A 16 13.17 -16.98 9.20
C GLU A 16 12.86 -15.57 9.70
N GLY A 17 13.73 -14.60 9.40
CA GLY A 17 13.53 -13.19 9.73
C GLY A 17 12.28 -12.62 9.05
N LYS A 18 12.11 -12.84 7.75
CA LYS A 18 10.90 -12.45 6.99
C LYS A 18 9.64 -13.02 7.60
N ASN A 19 9.64 -14.30 7.93
CA ASN A 19 8.49 -14.97 8.55
C ASN A 19 8.17 -14.41 9.94
N LEU A 20 9.19 -14.19 10.77
CA LEU A 20 9.03 -13.61 12.12
C LEU A 20 8.41 -12.20 12.06
N VAL A 21 8.96 -11.32 11.23
CA VAL A 21 8.43 -9.94 11.13
C VAL A 21 7.05 -9.91 10.50
N CYS A 22 6.79 -10.76 9.50
CA CYS A 22 5.47 -10.90 8.90
C CYS A 22 4.43 -11.33 9.95
N GLU A 23 4.75 -12.34 10.76
CA GLU A 23 3.87 -12.78 11.84
C GLU A 23 3.63 -11.68 12.87
N ALA A 24 4.68 -10.96 13.27
CA ALA A 24 4.58 -9.86 14.23
C ALA A 24 3.69 -8.71 13.72
N ILE A 25 3.80 -8.35 12.44
CA ILE A 25 2.94 -7.33 11.82
C ILE A 25 1.51 -7.84 11.66
N CYS A 26 1.31 -9.09 11.23
CA CYS A 26 -0.03 -9.69 11.18
C CYS A 26 -0.70 -9.68 12.56
N ALA A 27 0.04 -9.98 13.63
CA ALA A 27 -0.50 -9.87 14.99
C ALA A 27 -0.94 -8.45 15.34
N GLY A 28 -0.23 -7.41 14.89
CA GLY A 28 -0.69 -6.03 15.00
C GLY A 28 -1.99 -5.79 14.21
N ILE A 29 -1.99 -6.16 12.92
CA ILE A 29 -3.15 -6.01 12.02
C ILE A 29 -4.42 -6.66 12.61
N PHE A 30 -4.31 -7.83 13.24
CA PHE A 30 -5.47 -8.55 13.76
C PHE A 30 -5.88 -8.16 15.19
N ASN A 31 -5.07 -7.37 15.91
CA ASN A 31 -5.34 -7.03 17.32
C ASN A 31 -5.39 -5.52 17.60
N ASP A 32 -5.10 -4.66 16.63
CA ASP A 32 -5.17 -3.19 16.76
C ASP A 32 -6.05 -2.58 15.66
N LEU A 33 -6.97 -1.70 16.06
CA LEU A 33 -7.91 -1.02 15.15
C LEU A 33 -7.22 0.06 14.29
N GLY A 34 -6.10 0.61 14.76
CA GLY A 34 -5.29 1.56 14.00
C GLY A 34 -4.40 0.90 12.94
N SER A 35 -4.33 -0.44 12.94
CA SER A 35 -3.48 -1.24 12.07
C SER A 35 -4.32 -2.00 11.04
N GLY A 36 -3.79 -2.16 9.82
CA GLY A 36 -4.50 -2.83 8.73
C GLY A 36 -3.76 -2.76 7.39
N GLY A 37 -4.35 -3.36 6.36
CA GLY A 37 -3.79 -3.40 5.00
C GLY A 37 -2.81 -4.56 4.77
N ASN A 38 -1.85 -4.33 3.88
CA ASN A 38 -0.86 -5.32 3.46
C ASN A 38 0.40 -5.27 4.33
N VAL A 39 1.14 -6.38 4.37
CA VAL A 39 2.46 -6.45 4.99
C VAL A 39 3.50 -6.24 3.90
N ASP A 40 4.34 -5.23 4.07
CA ASP A 40 5.49 -4.93 3.23
C ASP A 40 6.78 -5.28 3.99
N ILE A 41 7.79 -5.78 3.27
CA ILE A 41 9.09 -6.12 3.87
C ILE A 41 10.22 -5.45 3.08
N CYS A 42 11.15 -4.82 3.80
CA CYS A 42 12.44 -4.39 3.26
C CYS A 42 13.55 -5.25 3.88
N VAL A 43 14.29 -5.96 3.03
CA VAL A 43 15.51 -6.70 3.44
C VAL A 43 16.71 -5.84 3.08
N ILE A 44 17.55 -5.52 4.07
CA ILE A 44 18.78 -4.77 3.87
C ILE A 44 19.94 -5.71 4.23
N THR A 45 20.84 -5.94 3.28
CA THR A 45 22.10 -6.67 3.50
C THR A 45 23.26 -5.69 3.34
N LYS A 46 24.49 -6.16 3.58
CA LYS A 46 25.69 -5.32 3.40
C LYS A 46 25.84 -4.81 1.96
N ASP A 47 25.45 -5.62 0.99
CA ASP A 47 25.74 -5.37 -0.42
C ASP A 47 24.55 -4.78 -1.19
N SER A 48 23.32 -4.93 -0.67
CA SER A 48 22.11 -4.51 -1.40
C SER A 48 20.89 -4.38 -0.48
N TYR A 49 19.78 -3.95 -1.06
CA TYR A 49 18.47 -3.97 -0.44
C TYR A 49 17.43 -4.58 -1.39
N GLN A 50 16.38 -5.17 -0.82
CA GLN A 50 15.23 -5.66 -1.54
C GLN A 50 13.96 -5.18 -0.86
N HIS A 51 13.13 -4.42 -1.59
CA HIS A 51 11.83 -3.96 -1.11
C HIS A 51 10.72 -4.80 -1.75
N ILE A 52 9.89 -5.42 -0.92
CA ILE A 52 8.83 -6.36 -1.33
C ILE A 52 7.48 -5.78 -0.89
N ARG A 53 6.64 -5.43 -1.88
CA ARG A 53 5.36 -4.76 -1.69
C ARG A 53 4.31 -5.23 -2.71
N PRO A 54 3.30 -6.04 -2.32
CA PRO A 54 3.10 -6.62 -0.99
C PRO A 54 3.94 -7.89 -0.78
N TYR A 55 4.35 -8.14 0.47
CA TYR A 55 4.87 -9.45 0.88
C TYR A 55 3.72 -10.39 1.29
N LYS A 56 2.71 -9.88 2.00
CA LYS A 56 1.50 -10.63 2.37
C LYS A 56 0.28 -9.73 2.37
N GLU A 57 -0.85 -10.28 1.95
CA GLU A 57 -2.16 -9.61 1.95
C GLU A 57 -3.08 -10.37 2.91
N PRO A 58 -3.11 -10.04 4.21
CA PRO A 58 -3.84 -10.82 5.21
C PRO A 58 -5.35 -10.78 4.99
N ASN A 59 -5.85 -9.64 4.51
CA ASN A 59 -7.27 -9.36 4.35
C ASN A 59 -7.56 -8.91 2.92
N MET A 60 -7.98 -9.85 2.06
CA MET A 60 -8.46 -9.48 0.72
C MET A 60 -9.85 -8.84 0.82
N ARG A 61 -10.10 -7.84 -0.04
CA ARG A 61 -11.44 -7.29 -0.22
C ARG A 61 -12.32 -8.30 -0.95
N LEU A 62 -13.26 -8.91 -0.23
CA LEU A 62 -14.16 -9.94 -0.78
C LEU A 62 -15.33 -9.36 -1.58
N TYR A 63 -15.82 -8.18 -1.20
CA TYR A 63 -17.05 -7.62 -1.75
C TYR A 63 -16.82 -6.27 -2.42
N HIS A 64 -17.26 -6.21 -3.67
CA HIS A 64 -17.46 -4.98 -4.42
C HIS A 64 -18.96 -4.75 -4.54
N LEU A 65 -19.35 -3.49 -4.74
CA LEU A 65 -20.74 -3.19 -5.08
C LEU A 65 -21.06 -3.94 -6.39
N PRO A 66 -22.03 -4.87 -6.39
CA PRO A 66 -22.34 -5.68 -7.58
C PRO A 66 -22.85 -4.81 -8.73
N HIS A 67 -23.53 -3.71 -8.39
CA HIS A 67 -23.99 -2.70 -9.33
C HIS A 67 -23.43 -1.35 -8.86
N PRO A 68 -22.36 -0.83 -9.48
CA PRO A 68 -21.82 0.47 -9.11
C PRO A 68 -22.84 1.56 -9.41
N THR A 69 -22.99 2.52 -8.50
CA THR A 69 -23.85 3.68 -8.72
C THR A 69 -23.16 4.62 -9.71
N ILE A 70 -23.69 4.68 -10.94
CA ILE A 70 -23.19 5.56 -11.99
C ILE A 70 -24.10 6.78 -12.05
N TYR A 71 -23.56 7.95 -11.72
CA TYR A 71 -24.25 9.22 -11.89
C TYR A 71 -23.95 9.78 -13.29
N PRO A 72 -24.97 10.08 -14.11
CA PRO A 72 -24.76 10.73 -15.40
C PRO A 72 -24.03 12.08 -15.27
N LYS A 73 -23.36 12.50 -16.35
CA LYS A 73 -22.80 13.87 -16.40
C LYS A 73 -23.93 14.89 -16.23
N GLY A 74 -23.70 15.92 -15.41
CA GLY A 74 -24.69 16.96 -15.12
C GLY A 74 -25.51 16.75 -13.84
N THR A 75 -25.33 15.64 -13.11
CA THR A 75 -26.04 15.41 -11.83
C THR A 75 -25.63 16.41 -10.73
N THR A 76 -24.42 16.96 -10.78
CA THR A 76 -23.93 17.92 -9.77
C THR A 76 -24.09 19.36 -10.27
N PRO A 77 -24.76 20.26 -9.53
CA PRO A 77 -24.89 21.65 -9.92
C PRO A 77 -23.53 22.35 -9.89
N ILE A 78 -23.23 23.12 -10.94
CA ILE A 78 -21.99 23.88 -11.08
C ILE A 78 -22.29 25.36 -10.81
N LEU A 79 -21.59 25.95 -9.84
CA LEU A 79 -21.73 27.38 -9.51
C LEU A 79 -20.99 28.29 -10.49
N SER A 80 -19.80 27.89 -10.92
CA SER A 80 -18.98 28.62 -11.89
C SER A 80 -18.02 27.66 -12.58
N GLU A 81 -17.81 27.85 -13.88
CA GLU A 81 -16.85 27.09 -14.68
C GLU A 81 -15.88 28.06 -15.36
N LYS A 82 -14.58 27.73 -15.36
CA LYS A 82 -13.54 28.47 -16.06
C LYS A 82 -12.74 27.49 -16.91
N ILE A 83 -12.68 27.74 -18.21
CA ILE A 83 -11.94 26.90 -19.16
C ILE A 83 -10.77 27.72 -19.71
N GLU A 84 -9.55 27.18 -19.57
CA GLU A 84 -8.34 27.79 -20.12
C GLU A 84 -7.65 26.84 -21.10
N TYR A 85 -7.29 27.38 -22.27
CA TYR A 85 -6.64 26.61 -23.32
C TYR A 85 -5.12 26.68 -23.20
N ILE A 86 -4.52 25.57 -22.79
CA ILE A 86 -3.09 25.45 -22.48
C ILE A 86 -2.19 25.59 -23.72
N LYS A 87 -2.74 25.35 -24.93
CA LYS A 87 -2.01 25.44 -26.21
C LYS A 87 -1.33 26.79 -26.44
N LYS A 88 -1.82 27.86 -25.81
CA LYS A 88 -1.25 29.21 -25.91
C LYS A 88 0.03 29.41 -25.07
N PHE A 89 0.34 28.47 -24.19
CA PHE A 89 1.46 28.55 -23.24
C PHE A 89 2.54 27.48 -23.47
N ILE A 90 2.41 26.66 -24.53
CA ILE A 90 3.37 25.61 -24.86
C ILE A 90 4.30 26.15 -25.96
N SER A 91 5.58 26.32 -25.64
CA SER A 91 6.66 26.44 -26.62
C SER A 91 7.28 25.06 -26.84
N VAL A 92 7.25 24.57 -28.08
CA VAL A 92 7.95 23.34 -28.47
C VAL A 92 9.29 23.77 -29.05
N GLU A 93 10.38 23.38 -28.41
CA GLU A 93 11.74 23.49 -28.95
C GLU A 93 12.13 22.10 -29.47
N ASP A 94 12.58 22.02 -30.72
CA ASP A 94 13.12 20.80 -31.29
C ASP A 94 14.50 20.50 -30.69
N ALA A 95 14.74 19.23 -30.36
CA ALA A 95 15.98 18.73 -29.76
C ALA A 95 17.12 18.55 -30.77
#